data_AF-A0A0S8KM50-F1
#
_entry.id   AF-A0A0S8KM50-F1
#
_cell.length_a   1.000
_cell.length_b   1.000
_cell.length_c   1.000
_cell.angle_alpha   90.00
_cell.angle_beta   90.00
_cell.angle_gamma   90.00
#
_symmetry.space_group_name_H-M   'P 1'
#
loop_
_entity.id
_entity.type
_entity.pdbx_description
1 polymer ?
#
loop_
_entity_poly.entity_id
_entity_poly.type
_entity_poly.pdbx_seq_one_letter_code
_entity_poly.pdbx_strand_id
1 'polypeptide(L)'
;MGDRMIDRVLRIIRLDFTVFKEIESDPQATTEAAIIVVVTTLLSALGSAIFADNPVTSFIVSVVSGLVGWVVWSVVTYFVGMSVFGGKGTLEGMVRVIGYASAPNILGVFGIVPCIGWMAAFAGWLLALAAGILAVREGLDLSLGAAIGVVVIGWIAMVIARGIIDIIFGGARAVGAGLLGLIRGTY
;
A
#
# COMPACT_ATOMS: atom_id res chain seq x y z
N MET A 1 -16.33 -15.78 8.42
CA MET A 1 -15.04 -15.10 8.16
C MET A 1 -15.26 -13.72 7.54
N GLY A 2 -16.07 -13.58 6.48
CA GLY A 2 -16.36 -12.29 5.83
C GLY A 2 -16.94 -11.20 6.74
N ASP A 3 -17.93 -11.51 7.59
CA ASP A 3 -18.60 -10.49 8.42
C ASP A 3 -17.65 -9.77 9.39
N ARG A 4 -16.72 -10.49 10.04
CA ARG A 4 -15.73 -9.89 10.95
C ARG A 4 -14.73 -8.98 10.22
N MET A 5 -14.31 -9.36 9.02
CA MET A 5 -13.42 -8.55 8.19
C MET A 5 -14.14 -7.26 7.73
N ILE A 6 -15.39 -7.37 7.28
CA ILE A 6 -16.19 -6.23 6.83
C ILE A 6 -16.49 -5.28 8.00
N ASP A 7 -16.84 -5.80 9.18
CA ASP A 7 -17.04 -5.01 10.39
C ASP A 7 -15.76 -4.26 10.78
N ARG A 8 -14.60 -4.91 10.71
CA ARG A 8 -13.29 -4.28 10.96
C ARG A 8 -13.03 -3.14 9.98
N VAL A 9 -13.24 -3.36 8.68
CA VAL A 9 -13.07 -2.32 7.65
C VAL A 9 -14.05 -1.15 7.85
N LEU A 10 -15.31 -1.43 8.17
CA LEU A 10 -16.32 -0.39 8.46
C LEU A 10 -15.95 0.44 9.69
N ARG A 11 -15.41 -0.19 10.73
CA ARG A 11 -14.89 0.50 11.92
C ARG A 11 -13.69 1.39 11.59
N ILE A 12 -12.75 0.92 10.75
CA ILE A 12 -11.63 1.74 10.25
C ILE A 12 -12.14 2.98 9.49
N ILE A 13 -13.13 2.80 8.61
CA ILE A 13 -13.72 3.91 7.84
C ILE A 13 -14.44 4.91 8.77
N ARG A 14 -15.07 4.42 9.84
CA ARG A 14 -15.68 5.25 10.89
C ARG A 14 -14.66 5.87 11.85
N LEU A 15 -13.36 5.73 11.59
CA LEU A 15 -12.27 6.23 12.44
C LEU A 15 -12.33 5.64 13.86
N ASP A 16 -12.82 4.41 14.01
CA ASP A 16 -12.74 3.69 15.28
C ASP A 16 -11.35 3.05 15.41
N PHE A 17 -10.50 3.69 16.19
CA PHE A 17 -9.09 3.29 16.35
C PHE A 17 -8.91 2.02 17.17
N THR A 18 -9.89 1.65 18.01
CA THR A 18 -9.78 0.47 18.89
C THR A 18 -9.65 -0.83 18.09
N VAL A 19 -10.13 -0.83 16.86
CA VAL A 19 -10.09 -1.98 15.95
C VAL A 19 -8.66 -2.34 15.54
N PHE A 20 -7.73 -1.39 15.50
CA PHE A 20 -6.34 -1.66 15.14
C PHE A 20 -5.63 -2.50 16.20
N LYS A 21 -5.94 -2.28 17.49
CA LYS A 21 -5.41 -3.06 18.60
C LYS A 21 -5.97 -4.49 18.60
N GLU A 22 -7.26 -4.64 18.27
CA GLU A 22 -7.88 -5.94 18.05
C GLU A 22 -7.20 -6.71 16.91
N ILE A 23 -6.92 -6.04 15.77
CA ILE A 23 -6.24 -6.61 14.60
C ILE A 23 -4.79 -7.00 14.91
N GLU A 24 -4.07 -6.18 15.68
CA GLU A 24 -2.69 -6.49 16.08
C GLU A 24 -2.63 -7.78 16.91
N SER A 25 -3.56 -7.90 17.86
CA SER A 25 -3.64 -9.04 18.79
C SER A 25 -4.19 -10.33 18.17
N ASP A 26 -4.80 -10.27 16.98
CA ASP A 26 -5.43 -11.40 16.30
C ASP A 26 -4.53 -11.99 15.18
N PRO A 27 -3.94 -13.18 15.37
CA PRO A 27 -3.12 -13.83 14.35
C PRO A 27 -3.89 -14.18 13.07
N GLN A 28 -5.20 -14.44 13.17
CA GLN A 28 -6.04 -14.75 12.00
C GLN A 28 -6.20 -13.54 11.08
N ALA A 29 -6.04 -12.32 11.61
CA ALA A 29 -6.11 -11.08 10.83
C ALA A 29 -4.96 -10.94 9.80
N THR A 30 -3.88 -11.72 9.93
CA THR A 30 -2.78 -11.73 8.93
C THR A 30 -3.25 -12.18 7.57
N THR A 31 -3.99 -13.28 7.53
CA THR A 31 -4.49 -13.84 6.26
C THR A 31 -5.50 -12.88 5.65
N GLU A 32 -6.33 -12.25 6.48
CA GLU A 32 -7.31 -11.24 6.06
C GLU A 32 -6.62 -10.01 5.45
N ALA A 33 -5.62 -9.46 6.14
CA ALA A 33 -4.80 -8.35 5.65
C ALA A 33 -4.10 -8.69 4.33
N ALA A 34 -3.52 -9.89 4.22
CA ALA A 34 -2.87 -10.34 2.99
C ALA A 34 -3.86 -10.41 1.82
N ILE A 35 -5.08 -10.92 2.05
CA ILE A 35 -6.14 -10.96 1.02
C ILE A 35 -6.51 -9.53 0.60
N ILE A 36 -6.71 -8.60 1.53
CA ILE A 36 -7.03 -7.20 1.24
C ILE A 36 -5.92 -6.57 0.39
N VAL A 37 -4.66 -6.76 0.76
CA VAL A 37 -3.51 -6.23 0.02
C VAL A 37 -3.42 -6.84 -1.38
N VAL A 38 -3.59 -8.16 -1.52
CA VAL A 38 -3.59 -8.82 -2.83
C VAL A 38 -4.71 -8.28 -3.71
N VAL A 39 -5.94 -8.18 -3.18
CA VAL A 39 -7.11 -7.68 -3.92
C VAL A 39 -6.91 -6.22 -4.33
N THR A 40 -6.53 -5.34 -3.41
CA THR A 40 -6.24 -3.91 -3.72
C THR A 40 -5.15 -3.76 -4.77
N THR A 41 -4.10 -4.58 -4.66
CA THR A 41 -2.98 -4.51 -5.59
C THR A 41 -3.38 -5.00 -6.98
N LEU A 42 -4.12 -6.11 -7.08
CA LEU A 42 -4.65 -6.60 -8.36
C LEU A 42 -5.57 -5.58 -9.03
N LEU A 43 -6.45 -4.94 -8.25
CA LEU A 43 -7.35 -3.90 -8.74
C LEU A 43 -6.58 -2.67 -9.23
N SER A 44 -5.56 -2.23 -8.49
CA SER A 44 -4.67 -1.13 -8.90
C SER A 44 -3.89 -1.48 -10.17
N ALA A 45 -3.42 -2.72 -10.26
CA ALA A 45 -2.69 -3.23 -11.42
C ALA A 45 -3.57 -3.29 -12.68
N LEU A 46 -4.83 -3.70 -12.56
CA LEU A 46 -5.81 -3.62 -13.66
C LEU A 46 -6.00 -2.18 -14.14
N GLY A 47 -6.17 -1.22 -13.22
CA GLY A 47 -6.25 0.20 -13.56
C GLY A 47 -5.02 0.70 -14.33
N SER A 48 -3.82 0.31 -13.91
CA SER A 48 -2.56 0.66 -14.59
C SER A 48 -2.38 -0.03 -15.94
N ALA A 49 -2.96 -1.21 -16.13
CA ALA A 49 -2.81 -1.99 -17.36
C ALA A 49 -3.70 -1.46 -18.49
N ILE A 50 -4.87 -0.90 -18.18
CA ILE A 50 -5.83 -0.37 -19.17
C ILE A 50 -5.22 0.75 -20.03
N PHE A 51 -4.32 1.55 -19.46
CA PHE A 51 -3.73 2.73 -20.13
C PHE A 51 -2.25 2.53 -20.51
N ALA A 52 -1.73 1.30 -20.44
CA ALA A 52 -0.31 1.03 -20.68
C ALA A 52 -0.04 0.45 -22.08
N ASP A 53 1.04 0.89 -22.72
CA ASP A 53 1.51 0.35 -24.01
C ASP A 53 1.87 -1.14 -23.96
N ASN A 54 2.24 -1.64 -22.78
CA ASN A 54 2.47 -3.06 -22.53
C ASN A 54 1.68 -3.50 -21.27
N PRO A 55 0.41 -3.90 -21.43
CA PRO A 55 -0.50 -4.13 -20.31
C PRO A 55 -0.05 -5.28 -19.41
N VAL A 56 0.54 -6.35 -19.97
CA VAL A 56 1.00 -7.52 -19.20
C VAL A 56 2.19 -7.16 -18.31
N THR A 57 3.20 -6.48 -18.86
CA THR A 57 4.35 -6.04 -18.06
C THR A 57 3.94 -5.01 -17.01
N SER A 58 3.05 -4.06 -17.36
CA SER A 58 2.55 -3.07 -16.41
C SER A 58 1.80 -3.71 -15.26
N PHE A 59 0.95 -4.69 -15.55
CA PHE A 59 0.21 -5.43 -14.53
C PHE A 59 1.16 -6.13 -13.54
N ILE A 60 2.14 -6.89 -14.03
CA ILE A 60 3.07 -7.64 -13.17
C ILE A 60 3.89 -6.67 -12.30
N VAL A 61 4.41 -5.58 -12.87
CA VAL A 61 5.19 -4.59 -12.13
C VAL A 61 4.35 -3.90 -11.06
N SER A 62 3.10 -3.54 -11.35
CA SER A 62 2.17 -2.96 -10.38
C SER A 62 1.84 -3.93 -9.24
N VAL A 63 1.69 -5.23 -9.54
CA VAL A 63 1.47 -6.25 -8.50
C VAL A 63 2.69 -6.39 -7.58
N VAL A 64 3.89 -6.52 -8.16
CA VAL A 64 5.12 -6.70 -7.38
C VAL A 64 5.44 -5.45 -6.57
N SER A 65 5.41 -4.27 -7.18
CA SER A 65 5.66 -3.00 -6.48
C SER A 65 4.63 -2.71 -5.38
N GLY A 66 3.39 -3.16 -5.59
CA GLY A 66 2.31 -3.11 -4.61
C GLY A 66 2.64 -3.87 -3.32
N LEU A 67 2.94 -5.16 -3.48
CA LEU A 67 3.28 -6.07 -2.40
C LEU A 67 4.57 -5.68 -1.70
N VAL A 68 5.62 -5.35 -2.47
CA VAL A 68 6.90 -4.90 -1.90
C VAL A 68 6.72 -3.60 -1.13
N GLY A 69 5.97 -2.64 -1.68
CA GLY A 69 5.68 -1.39 -0.99
C GLY A 69 4.97 -1.60 0.35
N TRP A 70 4.01 -2.52 0.41
CA TRP A 70 3.33 -2.87 1.66
C TRP A 70 4.28 -3.45 2.72
N VAL A 71 5.13 -4.40 2.32
CA VAL A 71 6.10 -5.02 3.25
C VAL A 71 7.13 -3.99 3.71
N VAL A 72 7.72 -3.22 2.79
CA VAL A 72 8.70 -2.18 3.11
C VAL A 72 8.10 -1.15 4.05
N TRP A 73 6.88 -0.69 3.78
CA TRP A 73 6.21 0.28 4.64
C TRP A 73 5.98 -0.28 6.05
N SER A 74 5.50 -1.52 6.16
CA SER A 74 5.29 -2.20 7.44
C SER A 74 6.57 -2.33 8.26
N VAL A 75 7.65 -2.78 7.61
CA VAL A 75 8.96 -2.98 8.26
C VAL A 75 9.57 -1.65 8.70
N VAL A 76 9.63 -0.65 7.81
CA VAL A 76 10.22 0.65 8.13
C VAL A 76 9.43 1.34 9.24
N THR A 77 8.09 1.30 9.17
CA THR A 77 7.23 1.90 10.20
C THR A 77 7.44 1.22 11.55
N TYR A 78 7.55 -0.12 11.59
CA TYR A 78 7.90 -0.84 12.81
C TYR A 78 9.27 -0.42 13.36
N PHE A 79 10.31 -0.44 12.52
CA PHE A 79 11.67 -0.11 12.96
C PHE A 79 11.79 1.33 13.45
N VAL A 80 11.20 2.29 12.71
CA VAL A 80 11.22 3.71 13.08
C VAL A 80 10.38 3.93 14.33
N GLY A 81 9.19 3.36 14.42
CA GLY A 81 8.33 3.51 15.59
C GLY A 81 8.91 2.90 16.87
N MET A 82 9.52 1.72 16.77
CA MET A 82 10.21 1.08 17.90
C MET A 82 11.50 1.80 18.28
N SER A 83 12.37 2.09 17.30
CA SER A 83 13.74 2.56 17.58
C SER A 83 13.82 4.05 17.86
N VAL A 84 12.99 4.86 17.21
CA VAL A 84 13.03 6.33 17.34
C VAL A 84 12.05 6.82 18.41
N PHE A 85 10.89 6.18 18.52
CA PHE A 85 9.80 6.65 19.39
C PHE A 85 9.47 5.71 20.56
N GLY A 86 10.19 4.58 20.70
CA GLY A 86 10.03 3.66 21.84
C GLY A 86 8.66 2.98 21.88
N GLY A 87 8.05 2.73 20.72
CA GLY A 87 6.77 2.05 20.61
C GLY A 87 6.77 0.66 21.25
N LYS A 88 5.57 0.13 21.49
CA LYS A 88 5.37 -1.22 22.02
C LYS A 88 4.51 -2.01 21.04
N GLY A 89 5.13 -2.87 20.26
CA GLY A 89 4.42 -3.73 19.32
C GLY A 89 5.33 -4.78 18.70
N THR A 90 4.74 -5.59 17.82
CA THR A 90 5.47 -6.64 17.09
C THR A 90 5.48 -6.38 15.60
N LEU A 91 6.51 -6.88 14.90
CA LEU A 91 6.62 -6.74 13.45
C LEU A 91 5.42 -7.38 12.74
N GLU A 92 5.01 -8.57 13.18
CA GLU A 92 3.84 -9.26 12.61
C GLU A 92 2.55 -8.48 12.82
N GLY A 93 2.37 -7.91 14.01
CA GLY A 93 1.29 -6.97 14.32
C GLY A 93 1.25 -5.81 13.33
N MET A 94 2.39 -5.14 13.10
CA MET A 94 2.44 -4.01 12.17
C MET A 94 2.10 -4.39 10.73
N VAL A 95 2.58 -5.53 10.24
CA VAL A 95 2.24 -6.02 8.89
C VAL A 95 0.73 -6.20 8.74
N ARG A 96 0.05 -6.76 9.76
CA ARG A 96 -1.42 -6.94 9.79
C ARG A 96 -2.14 -5.60 9.78
N VAL A 97 -1.74 -4.70 10.68
CA VAL A 97 -2.37 -3.40 10.88
C VAL A 97 -2.20 -2.50 9.64
N ILE A 98 -1.01 -2.45 9.04
CA ILE A 98 -0.78 -1.69 7.79
C ILE A 98 -1.52 -2.34 6.61
N GLY A 99 -1.62 -3.67 6.57
CA GLY A 99 -2.43 -4.37 5.56
C GLY A 99 -3.90 -3.99 5.62
N TYR A 100 -4.47 -3.91 6.83
CA TYR A 100 -5.82 -3.39 7.06
C TYR A 100 -5.95 -1.88 6.79
N ALA A 101 -4.91 -1.09 7.10
CA ALA A 101 -4.85 0.33 6.74
C ALA A 101 -4.78 0.57 5.22
N SER A 102 -4.51 -0.48 4.43
CA SER A 102 -4.58 -0.44 2.96
C SER A 102 -6.00 -0.69 2.43
N ALA A 103 -6.97 -1.11 3.27
CA ALA A 103 -8.35 -1.33 2.86
C ALA A 103 -9.04 -0.10 2.22
N PRO A 104 -8.80 1.16 2.65
CA PRO A 104 -9.36 2.33 1.98
C PRO A 104 -8.85 2.49 0.54
N ASN A 105 -7.68 1.93 0.19
CA ASN A 105 -7.20 1.93 -1.20
C ASN A 105 -8.07 1.07 -2.13
N ILE A 106 -8.97 0.22 -1.62
CA ILE A 106 -10.00 -0.44 -2.45
C ILE A 106 -10.85 0.63 -3.18
N LEU A 107 -11.10 1.78 -2.55
CA LEU A 107 -11.81 2.90 -3.19
C LEU A 107 -11.00 3.50 -4.36
N GLY A 108 -9.69 3.24 -4.43
CA GLY A 108 -8.85 3.54 -5.58
C GLY A 108 -9.30 2.84 -6.87
N VAL A 109 -10.19 1.84 -6.81
CA VAL A 109 -10.90 1.27 -7.98
C VAL A 109 -11.70 2.33 -8.74
N PHE A 110 -12.25 3.35 -8.07
CA PHE A 110 -12.87 4.49 -8.76
C PHE A 110 -11.86 5.29 -9.60
N GLY A 111 -10.56 5.00 -9.43
CA GLY A 111 -9.43 5.36 -10.28
C GLY A 111 -9.60 5.05 -11.77
N ILE A 112 -10.45 4.09 -12.12
CA ILE A 112 -10.71 3.64 -13.50
C ILE A 112 -11.40 4.73 -14.34
N VAL A 113 -12.04 5.73 -13.73
CA VAL A 113 -12.70 6.82 -14.46
C VAL A 113 -11.66 7.85 -14.92
N PRO A 114 -11.42 8.05 -16.23
CA PRO A 114 -10.26 8.81 -16.74
C PRO A 114 -10.20 10.30 -16.32
N CYS A 115 -11.32 10.92 -15.91
CA CYS A 115 -11.32 12.30 -15.37
C CYS A 115 -11.25 12.37 -13.84
N ILE A 116 -11.69 11.33 -13.13
CA ILE A 116 -11.76 11.28 -11.65
C ILE A 116 -10.59 10.46 -11.10
N GLY A 117 -9.87 9.73 -11.95
CA GLY A 117 -8.93 8.71 -11.54
C GLY A 117 -7.75 9.24 -10.75
N TRP A 118 -7.22 10.40 -11.15
CA TRP A 118 -6.17 11.10 -10.42
C TRP A 118 -6.67 11.62 -9.06
N MET A 119 -7.93 12.07 -8.97
CA MET A 119 -8.55 12.53 -7.72
C MET A 119 -8.87 11.36 -6.78
N ALA A 120 -9.31 10.23 -7.31
CA ALA A 120 -9.59 9.01 -6.55
C ALA A 120 -8.29 8.37 -6.04
N ALA A 121 -7.23 8.36 -6.86
CA ALA A 121 -5.89 7.96 -6.43
C ALA A 121 -5.37 8.90 -5.33
N PHE A 122 -5.59 10.22 -5.45
CA PHE A 122 -5.21 11.19 -4.44
C PHE A 122 -6.04 11.07 -3.14
N ALA A 123 -7.34 10.80 -3.24
CA ALA A 123 -8.20 10.56 -2.09
C ALA A 123 -7.84 9.24 -1.38
N GLY A 124 -7.58 8.18 -2.15
CA GLY A 124 -7.04 6.91 -1.63
C GLY A 124 -5.69 7.11 -0.96
N TRP A 125 -4.84 7.97 -1.52
CA TRP A 125 -3.55 8.35 -0.95
C TRP A 125 -3.69 9.07 0.40
N LEU A 126 -4.58 10.06 0.50
CA LEU A 126 -4.87 10.75 1.76
C LEU A 126 -5.49 9.82 2.80
N LEU A 127 -6.40 8.94 2.38
CA LEU A 127 -7.04 7.96 3.26
C LEU A 127 -6.05 6.89 3.76
N ALA A 128 -5.15 6.42 2.90
CA ALA A 128 -4.10 5.48 3.30
C ALA A 128 -3.13 6.13 4.30
N LEU A 129 -2.82 7.41 4.12
CA LEU A 129 -1.94 8.15 5.03
C LEU A 129 -2.62 8.40 6.38
N ALA A 130 -3.89 8.82 6.37
CA ALA A 130 -4.70 8.96 7.58
C ALA A 130 -4.87 7.61 8.33
N ALA A 131 -5.23 6.54 7.60
CA ALA A 131 -5.35 5.20 8.16
C ALA A 131 -4.00 4.70 8.69
N GLY A 132 -2.90 5.00 8.00
CA GLY A 132 -1.54 4.70 8.45
C GLY A 132 -1.20 5.38 9.76
N ILE A 133 -1.50 6.68 9.93
CA ILE A 133 -1.22 7.42 11.18
C ILE A 133 -1.96 6.78 12.36
N LEU A 134 -3.21 6.42 12.14
CA LEU A 134 -4.07 5.83 13.17
C LEU A 134 -3.66 4.39 13.52
N ALA A 135 -3.33 3.61 12.50
CA ALA A 135 -2.77 2.27 12.62
C ALA A 135 -1.49 2.27 13.47
N VAL A 136 -0.56 3.17 13.18
CA VAL A 136 0.74 3.27 13.87
C VAL A 136 0.58 3.80 15.28
N ARG A 137 -0.32 4.77 15.47
CA ARG A 137 -0.63 5.31 16.78
C ARG A 137 -1.10 4.21 17.73
N GLU A 138 -2.07 3.39 17.31
CA GLU A 138 -2.63 2.36 18.19
C GLU A 138 -1.83 1.07 18.22
N GLY A 139 -1.24 0.67 17.10
CA GLY A 139 -0.46 -0.56 17.01
C GLY A 139 0.90 -0.48 17.71
N LEU A 140 1.45 0.72 17.92
CA LEU A 140 2.70 0.91 18.67
C LEU A 140 2.50 1.65 19.99
N ASP A 141 1.24 1.90 20.40
CA ASP A 141 0.88 2.71 21.57
C ASP A 141 1.63 4.06 21.62
N LEU A 142 1.72 4.73 20.47
CA LEU A 142 2.45 6.00 20.29
C LEU A 142 1.56 7.22 20.47
N SER A 143 2.17 8.38 20.75
CA SER A 143 1.47 9.67 20.68
C SER A 143 1.16 10.05 19.22
N LEU A 144 0.13 10.87 18.99
CA LEU A 144 -0.26 11.29 17.64
C LEU A 144 0.90 11.97 16.88
N GLY A 145 1.69 12.79 17.57
CA GLY A 145 2.86 13.47 16.97
C GLY A 145 3.96 12.49 16.55
N ALA A 146 4.24 11.48 17.38
CA ALA A 146 5.18 10.42 17.04
C ALA A 146 4.67 9.58 15.86
N ALA A 147 3.38 9.20 15.86
CA ALA A 147 2.77 8.41 14.81
C ALA A 147 2.83 9.09 13.43
N ILE A 148 2.61 10.41 13.38
CA ILE A 148 2.78 11.19 12.14
C ILE A 148 4.22 11.10 11.63
N GLY A 149 5.21 11.29 12.51
CA GLY A 149 6.63 11.21 12.13
C GLY A 149 7.00 9.84 11.56
N VAL A 150 6.58 8.76 12.24
CA VAL A 150 6.83 7.39 11.80
C VAL A 150 6.19 7.12 10.44
N VAL A 151 4.92 7.51 10.24
CA VAL A 151 4.21 7.26 8.99
C VAL A 151 4.81 8.03 7.83
N VAL A 152 5.20 9.29 8.04
CA VAL A 152 5.86 10.09 6.99
C VAL A 152 7.18 9.44 6.57
N ILE A 153 8.00 8.98 7.53
CA ILE A 153 9.27 8.30 7.22
C ILE A 153 9.02 6.97 6.50
N GLY A 154 8.09 6.16 7.00
CA GLY A 154 7.70 4.90 6.37
C GLY A 154 7.18 5.10 4.95
N TRP A 155 6.40 6.16 4.73
CA TRP A 155 5.87 6.52 3.42
C TRP A 155 6.97 6.94 2.45
N ILE A 156 7.93 7.78 2.88
CA ILE A 156 9.08 8.15 2.06
C ILE A 156 9.87 6.90 1.64
N ALA A 157 10.12 5.98 2.57
CA ALA A 157 10.82 4.74 2.26
C ALA A 157 10.05 3.86 1.26
N MET A 158 8.72 3.77 1.40
CA MET A 158 7.84 3.06 0.47
C MET A 158 7.88 3.69 -0.94
N VAL A 159 7.83 5.02 -1.03
CA VAL A 159 7.91 5.76 -2.31
C VAL A 159 9.26 5.53 -2.98
N ILE A 160 10.36 5.58 -2.23
CA ILE A 160 11.70 5.30 -2.76
C ILE A 160 11.77 3.85 -3.27
N ALA A 161 11.30 2.89 -2.48
CA ALA A 161 11.33 1.47 -2.87
C ALA A 161 10.51 1.22 -4.15
N ARG A 162 9.30 1.78 -4.24
CA ARG A 162 8.47 1.70 -5.46
C ARG A 162 9.13 2.42 -6.64
N GLY A 163 9.67 3.61 -6.42
CA GLY A 163 10.37 4.38 -7.45
C GLY A 163 11.59 3.66 -8.01
N ILE A 164 12.36 2.95 -7.19
CA ILE A 164 13.48 2.11 -7.66
C ILE A 164 12.98 0.99 -8.56
N ILE A 165 11.90 0.29 -8.15
CA ILE A 165 11.27 -0.75 -8.97
C ILE A 165 10.80 -0.15 -10.30
N ASP A 166 10.09 0.97 -10.27
CA ASP A 166 9.60 1.65 -11.47
C ASP A 166 10.74 2.16 -12.37
N ILE A 167 11.89 2.57 -11.82
CA ILE A 167 13.07 2.95 -12.62
C ILE A 167 13.71 1.73 -13.27
N ILE A 168 13.86 0.61 -12.54
CA ILE A 168 14.43 -0.63 -13.08
C ILE A 168 13.54 -1.18 -14.18
N PHE A 169 12.23 -1.29 -13.93
CA PHE A 169 11.27 -1.83 -14.89
C PHE A 169 10.89 -0.81 -15.97
N GLY A 170 10.85 0.48 -15.69
CA GLY A 170 10.66 1.56 -16.66
C GLY A 170 11.86 1.73 -17.59
N GLY A 171 13.08 1.61 -17.05
CA GLY A 171 14.32 1.50 -17.83
C GLY A 171 14.34 0.25 -18.71
N ALA A 172 13.91 -0.90 -18.18
CA ALA A 172 13.75 -2.13 -18.97
C ALA A 172 12.69 -1.99 -20.08
N ARG A 173 11.60 -1.24 -19.84
CA ARG A 173 10.56 -0.91 -20.84
C ARG A 173 11.10 0.02 -21.94
N ALA A 174 11.90 1.03 -21.57
CA ALA A 174 12.53 1.94 -22.51
C ALA A 174 13.59 1.24 -23.39
N VAL A 175 14.41 0.37 -22.80
CA VAL A 175 15.42 -0.44 -23.53
C VAL A 175 14.76 -1.49 -24.42
N GLY A 176 13.70 -2.16 -23.92
CA GLY A 176 12.92 -3.12 -24.71
C GLY A 176 12.19 -2.47 -25.90
N ALA A 177 11.61 -1.29 -25.71
CA ALA A 177 11.01 -0.50 -26.80
C ALA A 177 12.07 -0.06 -27.83
N GLY A 178 13.25 0.37 -27.37
CA GLY A 178 14.38 0.73 -28.24
C GLY A 178 14.90 -0.45 -29.07
N LEU A 179 15.10 -1.62 -28.46
CA LEU A 179 15.53 -2.85 -29.15
C LEU A 179 14.48 -3.38 -30.12
N LEU A 180 13.20 -3.35 -29.75
CA LEU A 180 12.10 -3.73 -30.65
C LEU A 180 11.94 -2.75 -31.83
N GLY A 181 12.21 -1.46 -31.62
CA GLY A 181 12.27 -0.46 -32.70
C GLY A 181 13.42 -0.73 -33.68
N LEU A 182 14.58 -1.17 -33.17
CA LEU A 182 15.72 -1.55 -34.00
C LEU A 182 15.48 -2.85 -34.79
N ILE A 183 14.72 -3.81 -34.23
CA ILE A 183 14.38 -5.07 -34.90
C ILE A 183 13.23 -4.90 -35.91
N ARG A 184 12.29 -3.97 -35.67
CA ARG A 184 11.14 -3.72 -36.54
C ARG A 184 11.42 -2.79 -37.73
N GLY A 185 12.61 -2.21 -37.84
CA GLY A 185 13.09 -1.54 -39.05
C GLY A 185 12.13 -0.49 -39.61
N THR A 186 11.85 0.57 -38.85
CA THR A 186 11.23 1.78 -39.41
C THR A 186 12.28 2.88 -39.51
N TYR A 187 12.55 3.28 -40.76
CA TYR A 187 13.13 4.57 -41.14
C TYR A 187 12.21 5.72 -40.72
#